data_AF-A0A5J4TUY5-F1
#
_entry.id   AF-A0A5J4TUY5-F1
#
_cell.length_a   1.000
_cell.length_b   1.000
_cell.length_c   1.000
_cell.angle_alpha   90.00
_cell.angle_beta   90.00
_cell.angle_gamma   90.00
#
_symmetry.space_group_name_H-M   'P 1'
#
loop_
_entity.id
_entity.type
_entity.pdbx_description
1 polymer ?
#
loop_
_entity_poly.entity_id
_entity_poly.type
_entity_poly.pdbx_seq_one_letter_code
_entity_poly.pdbx_strand_id
1 'polypeptide(L)'
;MKAPEQFLDNPIITQKVDMYALGITFFRIIVHKYPVNEKTFQEQKMKLAKLKSIDRPSELKDDILWDLLSKLLEFDPDKRFSADEALQHPYFTSQEAKNDISPEQKRLASIASQAEQI
;
A
#
# COMPACT_ATOMS: atom_id res chain seq x y z
N MET A 1 6.63 -5.67 -6.12
CA MET A 1 5.77 -6.56 -6.95
C MET A 1 5.07 -5.71 -7.99
N LYS A 2 4.74 -6.26 -9.16
CA LYS A 2 4.03 -5.51 -10.20
C LYS A 2 2.55 -5.35 -9.88
N ALA A 3 1.98 -4.19 -10.20
CA ALA A 3 0.56 -3.93 -10.11
C ALA A 3 -0.20 -4.66 -11.24
N PRO A 4 -1.50 -5.00 -11.06
CA PRO A 4 -2.27 -5.79 -12.04
C PRO A 4 -2.27 -5.20 -13.45
N GLU A 5 -2.40 -3.88 -13.57
CA GLU A 5 -2.43 -3.17 -14.84
C GLU A 5 -1.12 -3.31 -15.62
N GLN A 6 0.03 -3.55 -14.96
CA GLN A 6 1.32 -3.74 -15.61
C GLN A 6 1.43 -5.05 -16.40
N PHE A 7 0.42 -5.91 -16.31
CA PHE A 7 0.33 -7.17 -17.05
C PHE A 7 -0.59 -7.09 -18.28
N LEU A 8 -1.27 -5.96 -18.49
CA LEU A 8 -2.12 -5.70 -19.66
C LEU A 8 -1.27 -5.40 -20.90
N ASP A 9 -1.88 -5.53 -22.08
CA ASP A 9 -1.26 -5.11 -23.33
C ASP A 9 -1.39 -3.59 -23.46
N ASN A 10 -0.27 -2.88 -23.68
CA ASN A 10 -0.17 -1.41 -23.70
C ASN A 10 -0.74 -0.72 -22.45
N PRO A 11 -0.14 -0.96 -21.26
CA PRO A 11 -0.69 -0.47 -20.01
C PRO A 11 -0.47 1.03 -19.84
N ILE A 12 -1.47 1.73 -19.30
CA ILE A 12 -1.31 3.10 -18.82
C ILE A 12 -0.66 3.03 -17.44
N ILE A 13 0.61 3.43 -17.36
CA ILE A 13 1.38 3.40 -16.12
C ILE A 13 1.42 4.79 -15.51
N THR A 14 0.96 4.89 -14.27
CA THR A 14 1.00 6.11 -13.46
C THR A 14 1.71 5.82 -12.13
N GLN A 15 1.88 6.83 -11.29
CA GLN A 15 2.43 6.68 -9.93
C GLN A 15 1.59 5.73 -9.05
N LYS A 16 0.35 5.38 -9.45
CA LYS A 16 -0.49 4.42 -8.72
C LYS A 16 0.13 3.02 -8.69
N VAL A 17 1.03 2.65 -9.61
CA VAL A 17 1.74 1.36 -9.53
C VAL A 17 2.63 1.28 -8.29
N ASP A 18 3.22 2.40 -7.87
CA ASP A 18 4.04 2.48 -6.67
C ASP A 18 3.17 2.38 -5.41
N MET A 19 1.96 2.95 -5.44
CA MET A 19 0.98 2.81 -4.34
C MET A 19 0.56 1.35 -4.14
N TYR A 20 0.38 0.60 -5.23
CA TYR A 20 0.12 -0.84 -5.13
C TYR A 20 1.32 -1.60 -4.56
N ALA A 21 2.54 -1.29 -5.04
CA ALA A 21 3.76 -1.90 -4.53
C ALA A 21 3.98 -1.59 -3.03
N LEU A 22 3.62 -0.38 -2.58
CA LEU A 22 3.61 0.02 -1.18
C LEU A 22 2.62 -0.83 -0.37
N GLY A 23 1.37 -0.98 -0.85
CA GLY A 23 0.37 -1.84 -0.22
C GLY A 23 0.85 -3.28 -0.06
N ILE A 24 1.49 -3.85 -1.09
CA ILE A 24 2.08 -5.19 -1.02
C ILE A 24 3.22 -5.25 0.01
N THR A 25 4.04 -4.20 0.09
CA THR A 25 5.14 -4.13 1.05
C THR A 25 4.63 -4.09 2.49
N PHE A 26 3.62 -3.25 2.77
CA PHE A 26 2.96 -3.20 4.07
C PHE A 26 2.33 -4.55 4.42
N PHE A 27 1.57 -5.14 3.49
CA PHE A 27 0.99 -6.46 3.67
C PHE A 27 2.06 -7.50 4.07
N ARG A 28 3.22 -7.51 3.39
CA ARG A 28 4.32 -8.43 3.70
C ARG A 28 4.91 -8.18 5.09
N ILE A 29 5.06 -6.92 5.50
CA ILE A 29 5.58 -6.58 6.83
C ILE A 29 4.65 -7.12 7.93
N ILE A 30 3.34 -7.00 7.73
CA ILE A 30 2.33 -7.34 8.72
C ILE A 30 2.01 -8.85 8.76
N VAL A 31 1.85 -9.46 7.59
CA VAL A 31 1.38 -10.85 7.42
C VAL A 31 2.55 -11.82 7.23
N HIS A 32 3.76 -11.31 7.00
CA HIS A 32 4.97 -12.08 6.68
C HIS A 32 4.86 -12.98 5.45
N LYS A 33 3.86 -12.74 4.60
CA LYS A 33 3.57 -13.48 3.37
C LYS A 33 3.19 -12.50 2.26
N TYR A 34 3.31 -12.92 1.02
CA TYR A 34 2.75 -12.17 -0.11
C TYR A 34 1.32 -12.65 -0.39
N PRO A 35 0.40 -11.75 -0.78
CA PRO A 35 -0.97 -12.12 -1.09
C PRO A 35 -1.07 -12.95 -2.39
N VAL A 36 -0.14 -12.73 -3.33
CA VAL A 36 0.03 -13.55 -4.53
C VAL A 36 1.53 -13.81 -4.71
N ASN A 37 1.94 -15.07 -4.78
CA ASN A 37 3.36 -15.46 -4.82
C ASN A 37 3.59 -16.64 -5.77
N GLU A 38 3.40 -16.40 -7.06
CA GLU A 38 3.65 -17.40 -8.09
C GLU A 38 5.11 -17.38 -8.56
N LYS A 39 5.62 -18.51 -9.03
CA LYS A 39 7.05 -18.68 -9.35
C LYS A 39 7.45 -17.98 -10.63
N THR A 40 6.56 -17.96 -11.62
CA THR A 40 6.84 -17.39 -12.93
C THR A 40 5.99 -16.15 -13.20
N PHE A 41 6.50 -15.28 -14.07
CA PHE A 41 5.78 -14.10 -14.53
C PHE A 41 4.41 -14.45 -15.14
N GLN A 42 4.33 -15.55 -15.90
CA GLN A 42 3.08 -15.97 -16.55
C GLN A 42 2.05 -16.49 -15.54
N GLU A 43 2.48 -17.30 -14.56
CA GLU A 43 1.58 -17.75 -13.49
C GLU A 43 1.07 -16.56 -12.68
N GLN A 44 1.94 -15.59 -12.37
CA GLN A 44 1.53 -14.38 -11.65
C GLN A 44 0.52 -13.55 -12.45
N LYS A 45 0.75 -13.35 -13.75
CA LYS A 45 -0.20 -12.71 -14.68
C LYS A 45 -1.54 -13.44 -14.67
N MET A 46 -1.54 -14.76 -14.85
CA MET A 46 -2.76 -15.57 -14.87
C MET A 46 -3.51 -15.53 -13.54
N LYS A 47 -2.78 -15.53 -12.41
CA LYS A 47 -3.36 -15.47 -11.08
C LYS A 47 -4.02 -14.11 -10.83
N LEU A 48 -3.30 -13.02 -11.09
CA LEU A 48 -3.83 -11.66 -10.92
C LEU A 48 -5.01 -11.38 -11.87
N ALA A 49 -4.97 -11.86 -13.11
CA ALA A 49 -6.08 -11.68 -14.06
C ALA A 49 -7.39 -12.39 -13.63
N LYS A 50 -7.28 -13.45 -12.82
CA LYS A 50 -8.44 -14.17 -12.27
C LYS A 50 -8.96 -13.59 -10.96
N LEU A 51 -8.13 -12.82 -10.25
CA LEU A 51 -8.50 -12.20 -8.99
C LEU A 51 -9.22 -10.88 -9.25
N LYS A 52 -10.23 -10.60 -8.42
CA LYS A 52 -10.93 -9.30 -8.42
C LYS A 52 -10.38 -8.35 -7.35
N SER A 53 -9.86 -8.92 -6.27
CA SER A 53 -9.34 -8.20 -5.10
C SER A 53 -8.38 -9.10 -4.33
N ILE A 54 -7.64 -8.50 -3.39
CA ILE A 54 -6.91 -9.26 -2.37
C ILE A 54 -7.84 -9.47 -1.17
N ASP A 55 -7.95 -10.71 -0.70
CA ASP A 55 -8.76 -11.03 0.47
C ASP A 55 -8.06 -10.65 1.77
N ARG A 56 -8.85 -10.29 2.77
CA ARG A 56 -8.35 -9.99 4.11
C ARG A 56 -7.76 -11.27 4.74
N PRO A 57 -6.48 -11.27 5.13
CA PRO A 57 -5.91 -12.40 5.85
C PRO A 57 -6.52 -12.47 7.25
N SER A 58 -6.80 -13.68 7.71
CA SER A 58 -7.44 -13.92 9.01
C SER A 58 -6.64 -13.38 10.20
N GLU A 59 -5.32 -13.29 10.04
CA GLU A 59 -4.34 -12.77 10.99
C GLU A 59 -4.48 -11.26 11.22
N LEU A 60 -5.02 -10.51 10.25
CA LEU A 60 -5.15 -9.07 10.32
C LEU A 60 -6.50 -8.67 10.94
N LYS A 61 -6.51 -8.39 12.25
CA LYS A 61 -7.72 -8.04 13.00
C LYS A 61 -8.04 -6.55 13.07
N ASP A 62 -7.05 -5.70 12.80
CA ASP A 62 -7.25 -4.25 12.78
C ASP A 62 -8.02 -3.84 11.51
N ASP A 63 -9.23 -3.30 11.71
CA ASP A 63 -10.13 -2.87 10.64
C ASP A 63 -9.65 -1.59 9.95
N ILE A 64 -9.02 -0.67 10.68
CA ILE A 64 -8.51 0.59 10.14
C ILE A 64 -7.31 0.31 9.25
N LEU A 65 -6.40 -0.55 9.72
CA LEU A 65 -5.25 -0.98 8.92
C LEU A 65 -5.68 -1.76 7.67
N TRP A 66 -6.69 -2.64 7.80
CA TRP A 66 -7.22 -3.34 6.63
C TRP A 66 -7.88 -2.40 5.63
N ASP A 67 -8.65 -1.41 6.09
CA ASP A 67 -9.29 -0.45 5.18
C ASP A 67 -8.22 0.27 4.35
N LEU A 68 -7.18 0.82 4.98
CA LEU A 68 -6.04 1.44 4.27
C LEU A 68 -5.42 0.48 3.24
N LEU A 69 -5.08 -0.74 3.66
CA LEU A 69 -4.47 -1.74 2.78
C LEU A 69 -5.38 -2.06 1.58
N SER A 70 -6.69 -2.18 1.80
CA SER A 70 -7.64 -2.47 0.74
C SER A 70 -7.69 -1.35 -0.32
N LYS A 71 -7.54 -0.09 0.10
CA LYS A 71 -7.49 1.07 -0.82
C LYS A 71 -6.17 1.18 -1.58
N LEU A 72 -5.05 0.77 -0.96
CA LEU A 72 -3.74 0.69 -1.63
C LEU A 72 -3.65 -0.49 -2.60
N LEU A 73 -4.32 -1.60 -2.28
CA LEU A 73 -4.33 -2.84 -3.06
C LEU A 73 -5.50 -2.92 -4.06
N GLU A 74 -6.19 -1.82 -4.31
CA GLU A 74 -7.26 -1.74 -5.31
C GLU A 74 -6.69 -2.02 -6.72
N PHE A 75 -7.38 -2.88 -7.47
CA PHE A 75 -6.93 -3.33 -8.78
C PHE A 75 -7.18 -2.27 -9.85
N ASP A 76 -8.26 -1.51 -9.71
CA ASP A 76 -8.56 -0.36 -10.55
C ASP A 76 -7.67 0.85 -10.13
N PRO A 77 -6.70 1.27 -10.97
CA PRO A 77 -5.76 2.34 -10.59
C PRO A 77 -6.43 3.69 -10.31
N ASP A 78 -7.61 3.94 -10.90
CA ASP A 78 -8.36 5.18 -10.71
C ASP A 78 -9.07 5.22 -9.36
N LYS A 79 -9.39 4.05 -8.79
CA LYS A 79 -9.98 3.91 -7.45
C LYS A 79 -8.94 3.68 -6.35
N ARG A 80 -7.72 3.30 -6.73
CA ARG A 80 -6.60 3.10 -5.81
C ARG A 80 -6.22 4.43 -5.18
N PHE A 81 -5.91 4.47 -3.89
CA PHE A 81 -5.47 5.70 -3.23
C PHE A 81 -4.16 6.24 -3.82
N SER A 82 -4.08 7.57 -3.95
CA SER A 82 -2.83 8.31 -4.11
C SER A 82 -2.07 8.37 -2.78
N ALA A 83 -0.84 8.86 -2.81
CA ALA A 83 -0.08 9.12 -1.60
C ALA A 83 -0.79 10.13 -0.68
N ASP A 84 -1.29 11.23 -1.25
CA ASP A 84 -2.00 12.27 -0.50
C ASP A 84 -3.26 11.71 0.16
N GLU A 85 -4.07 10.95 -0.59
CA GLU A 85 -5.29 10.31 -0.06
C GLU A 85 -4.96 9.32 1.05
N ALA A 86 -3.92 8.50 0.87
CA ALA A 86 -3.48 7.54 1.88
C ALA A 86 -3.02 8.23 3.16
N LEU A 87 -2.30 9.35 3.07
CA LEU A 87 -1.83 10.10 4.24
C LEU A 87 -2.97 10.74 5.05
N GLN A 88 -4.12 11.02 4.43
CA GLN A 88 -5.29 11.52 5.16
C GLN A 88 -6.10 10.42 5.86
N HIS A 89 -5.82 9.15 5.58
CA HIS A 89 -6.55 8.02 6.13
C HIS A 89 -6.47 7.96 7.67
N PRO A 90 -7.53 7.55 8.39
CA PRO A 90 -7.54 7.44 9.85
C PRO A 90 -6.37 6.66 10.45
N TYR A 91 -5.82 5.69 9.73
CA TYR A 91 -4.61 4.96 10.15
C TYR A 91 -3.42 5.88 10.50
N PHE A 92 -3.28 7.02 9.80
CA PHE A 92 -2.22 8.00 10.07
C PHE A 92 -2.71 9.23 10.83
N THR A 93 -4.01 9.52 10.82
CA THR A 93 -4.57 10.77 11.35
C THR A 93 -5.34 10.62 12.67
N SER A 94 -5.58 9.39 13.14
CA SER A 94 -6.26 9.10 14.41
C SER A 94 -5.48 9.62 15.61
N GLN A 95 -6.17 9.68 16.77
CA GLN A 95 -5.52 10.12 17.99
C GLN A 95 -4.48 9.11 18.47
N GLU A 96 -4.76 7.82 18.28
CA GLU A 96 -3.85 6.71 18.55
C GLU A 96 -2.54 6.89 17.76
N ALA A 97 -2.64 7.12 16.44
CA ALA A 97 -1.47 7.34 15.59
C ALA A 97 -0.62 8.54 16.04
N LYS A 98 -1.27 9.63 16.47
CA LYS A 98 -0.56 10.84 16.98
C LYS A 98 0.17 10.59 18.29
N ASN A 99 -0.35 9.67 19.10
CA ASN A 99 0.22 9.29 20.40
C ASN A 99 1.39 8.31 20.24
N ASP A 100 1.39 7.47 19.21
CA ASP A 100 2.46 6.50 18.91
C ASP A 100 3.77 7.16 18.44
N ILE A 101 3.69 8.40 17.93
CA ILE A 101 4.87 9.15 17.48
C ILE A 101 5.48 9.89 18.67
N SER A 102 6.67 9.45 19.08
CA SER A 102 7.45 10.09 20.14
C SER A 102 7.87 11.52 19.79
N PRO A 103 8.13 12.38 20.79
CA PRO A 103 8.65 13.73 20.56
C PRO A 103 9.96 13.75 19.76
N GLU A 104 10.83 12.75 19.94
CA GLU A 104 12.09 12.66 19.19
C GLU A 104 11.86 12.34 17.71
N GLN A 105 10.93 11.43 17.39
CA GLN A 105 10.54 11.17 16.00
C GLN A 105 9.97 12.42 15.33
N LYS A 106 9.15 13.21 16.04
CA LYS A 106 8.64 14.51 15.55
C LYS A 106 9.77 15.50 15.30
N ARG A 107 10.74 15.56 16.20
CA ARG A 107 11.92 16.44 16.07
C ARG A 107 12.77 16.05 14.86
N LEU A 108 13.09 14.77 14.70
CA LEU A 108 13.88 14.27 13.56
C LEU A 108 13.18 14.55 12.22
N ALA A 109 11.86 14.33 12.14
CA ALA A 109 11.09 14.64 10.95
C ALA A 109 11.12 16.15 10.60
N SER A 110 11.02 17.02 11.61
CA SER A 110 11.12 18.47 11.42
C SER A 110 12.49 18.91 10.92
N ILE A 111 13.58 18.33 11.46
CA ILE A 111 14.94 18.59 11.02
C ILE A 111 15.13 18.17 9.56
N ALA A 112 14.65 16.98 9.18
CA ALA A 112 14.74 16.50 7.80
C ALA A 112 14.01 17.43 6.83
N SER A 113 12.78 17.85 7.15
CA SER A 113 11.99 18.74 6.29
C SER A 113 12.63 20.12 6.11
N GLN A 114 13.28 20.65 7.16
CA GLN A 114 14.03 21.91 7.06
C GLN A 114 15.28 21.77 6.18
N ALA A 115 15.98 20.63 6.25
CA ALA A 115 17.17 20.39 5.44
C ALA A 115 16.87 20.27 3.94
N GLU A 116 15.65 19.82 3.57
CA GLU A 116 15.21 19.74 2.17
C GLU A 116 14.86 21.11 1.55
N GLN A 117 14.73 22.16 2.37
CA GLN A 117 14.41 23.52 1.92
C GLN A 117 15.65 24.39 1.64
N ILE A 118 16.86 23.83 1.79
CA ILE A 118 18.17 24.48 1.62
C ILE A 118 18.82 23.97 0.33
#